data_AF-A0A2H9MAA7-F1
#
_entry.id   AF-A0A2H9MAA7-F1
#
_cell.length_a   1.000
_cell.length_b   1.000
_cell.length_c   1.000
_cell.angle_alpha   90.00
_cell.angle_beta   90.00
_cell.angle_gamma   90.00
#
_symmetry.space_group_name_H-M   'P 1'
#
loop_
_entity.id
_entity.type
_entity.pdbx_description
1 polymer ?
#
loop_
_entity_poly.entity_id
_entity_poly.type
_entity_poly.pdbx_seq_one_letter_code
_entity_poly.pdbx_strand_id
1 'polypeptide(L)'
;PWLWGYHPKNYVLQHGWLHNIKPNIMANNKIKYWRVDSAQRDQLRRAWNRPVHWPLWLGAIAVLLFVLSIWRVLRKKEEGAA
;
A
#
# COMPACT_ATOMS: atom_id res chain seq x y z
N PRO A 1 -39.54 -18.17 25.37
CA PRO A 1 -39.23 -16.73 25.56
C PRO A 1 -37.95 -16.34 24.81
N TRP A 2 -38.06 -15.54 23.75
CA TRP A 2 -36.88 -15.04 23.04
C TRP A 2 -35.99 -14.26 24.00
N LEU A 3 -34.74 -14.68 24.11
CA LEU A 3 -33.73 -13.99 24.90
C LEU A 3 -33.24 -12.79 24.09
N TRP A 4 -33.74 -11.61 24.42
CA TRP A 4 -33.24 -10.35 23.88
C TRP A 4 -31.97 -9.96 24.64
N GLY A 5 -30.89 -9.57 23.96
CA GLY A 5 -29.67 -9.16 24.66
C GLY A 5 -28.42 -8.87 23.82
N TYR A 6 -28.44 -9.06 22.49
CA TYR A 6 -27.28 -8.76 21.66
C TYR A 6 -27.42 -7.41 20.96
N HIS A 7 -26.65 -6.42 21.42
CA HIS A 7 -26.51 -5.10 20.81
C HIS A 7 -25.13 -4.96 20.18
N PRO A 8 -24.96 -5.30 18.88
CA PRO A 8 -23.65 -5.23 18.23
C PRO A 8 -23.17 -3.78 18.17
N LYS A 9 -22.00 -3.51 18.74
CA LYS A 9 -21.28 -2.25 18.56
C LYS A 9 -20.42 -2.38 17.31
N ASN A 10 -20.70 -1.54 16.31
CA ASN A 10 -19.94 -1.48 15.08
C ASN A 10 -19.02 -0.26 15.10
N TYR A 11 -17.73 -0.47 14.91
CA TYR A 11 -16.75 0.59 14.71
C TYR A 11 -16.27 0.56 13.27
N VAL A 12 -16.17 1.73 12.64
CA VAL A 12 -15.72 1.86 11.24
C VAL A 12 -14.63 2.91 11.19
N LEU A 13 -13.47 2.55 10.62
CA LEU A 13 -12.43 3.51 10.27
C LEU A 13 -12.76 4.12 8.91
N GLN A 14 -12.87 5.43 8.87
CA GLN A 14 -13.16 6.18 7.66
C GLN A 14 -12.18 7.32 7.48
N HIS A 15 -11.95 7.70 6.23
CA HIS A 15 -11.07 8.80 5.89
C HIS A 15 -11.75 10.14 6.19
N GLY A 16 -10.97 11.14 6.62
CA GLY A 16 -11.50 12.47 6.98
C GLY A 16 -12.20 13.22 5.84
N TRP A 17 -11.93 12.86 4.58
CA TRP A 17 -12.55 13.45 3.40
C TRP A 17 -13.92 12.86 3.04
N LEU A 18 -14.44 11.94 3.85
CA LEU A 18 -15.65 11.18 3.58
C LEU A 18 -16.74 11.62 4.56
N HIS A 19 -17.86 12.10 3.99
CA HIS A 19 -18.93 12.79 4.72
C HIS A 19 -20.28 12.10 4.45
N ASN A 20 -21.26 12.35 5.33
CA ASN A 20 -22.63 11.79 5.27
C ASN A 20 -22.67 10.26 5.37
N ILE A 21 -21.78 9.68 6.18
CA ILE A 21 -21.69 8.23 6.34
C ILE A 21 -22.54 7.82 7.54
N LYS A 22 -23.53 6.97 7.28
CA LYS A 22 -24.29 6.25 8.30
C LYS A 22 -24.10 4.76 8.09
N PRO A 23 -23.43 4.04 9.02
CA PRO A 23 -23.28 2.60 8.90
C PRO A 23 -24.66 1.94 8.99
N ASN A 24 -25.02 1.16 7.98
CA ASN A 24 -26.27 0.40 7.93
C ASN A 24 -25.95 -1.02 7.49
N ILE A 25 -26.48 -2.00 8.22
CA ILE A 25 -26.20 -3.44 8.05
C ILE A 25 -27.08 -4.03 6.93
N MET A 26 -28.22 -3.41 6.62
CA MET A 26 -29.17 -3.87 5.60
C MET A 26 -29.07 -3.06 4.30
N ALA A 27 -28.69 -1.78 4.36
CA ALA A 27 -28.70 -0.89 3.20
C ALA A 27 -27.36 -0.88 2.45
N ASN A 28 -27.41 -1.15 1.13
CA ASN A 28 -26.26 -1.18 0.22
C ASN A 28 -26.12 0.07 -0.67
N ASN A 29 -26.79 1.17 -0.30
CA ASN A 29 -26.92 2.39 -1.10
C ASN A 29 -25.81 3.44 -0.86
N LYS A 30 -24.59 2.98 -0.54
CA LYS A 30 -23.45 3.82 -0.12
C LYS A 30 -23.15 4.96 -1.10
N ILE A 31 -23.13 4.69 -2.40
CA ILE A 31 -22.72 5.65 -3.44
C ILE A 31 -23.69 6.85 -3.56
N LYS A 32 -24.99 6.64 -3.27
CA LYS A 32 -26.01 7.68 -3.49
C LYS A 32 -25.91 8.84 -2.48
N TYR A 33 -25.44 8.58 -1.26
CA TYR A 33 -25.52 9.53 -0.16
C TYR A 33 -24.17 9.96 0.39
N TRP A 34 -23.09 9.24 0.06
CA TRP A 34 -21.76 9.59 0.49
C TRP A 34 -21.26 10.82 -0.26
N ARG A 35 -20.81 11.82 0.49
CA ARG A 35 -20.14 13.00 -0.06
C ARG A 35 -18.64 12.83 0.13
N VAL A 36 -17.89 13.05 -0.95
CA VAL A 36 -16.43 13.00 -0.93
C VAL A 36 -15.90 14.41 -1.16
N ASP A 37 -15.03 14.88 -0.27
CA ASP A 37 -14.22 16.07 -0.51
C ASP A 37 -13.03 15.70 -1.41
N SER A 38 -13.08 16.11 -2.68
CA SER A 38 -12.03 15.80 -3.66
C SER A 38 -10.73 16.55 -3.37
N ALA A 39 -10.81 17.82 -2.93
CA ALA A 39 -9.65 18.65 -2.68
C ALA A 39 -8.83 18.12 -1.50
N GLN A 40 -9.50 17.79 -0.39
CA GLN A 40 -8.84 17.19 0.77
C GLN A 40 -8.26 15.82 0.43
N ARG A 41 -8.99 15.01 -0.33
CA ARG A 41 -8.51 13.69 -0.79
C ARG A 41 -7.25 13.82 -1.65
N ASP A 42 -7.16 14.80 -2.55
CA ASP A 42 -5.97 15.02 -3.39
C ASP A 42 -4.77 15.53 -2.61
N GLN A 43 -4.99 16.39 -1.63
CA GLN A 43 -3.92 16.88 -0.75
C GLN A 43 -3.33 15.75 0.08
N LEU A 44 -4.18 14.96 0.74
CA LEU A 44 -3.74 13.86 1.60
C LEU A 44 -3.13 12.71 0.81
N ARG A 45 -3.65 12.39 -0.38
CA ARG A 45 -3.00 11.43 -1.29
C ARG A 45 -1.57 11.85 -1.63
N ARG A 46 -1.34 13.12 -1.97
CA ARG A 46 0.01 13.63 -2.27
C ARG A 46 0.94 13.66 -1.05
N ALA A 47 0.38 13.85 0.15
CA ALA A 47 1.15 13.80 1.39
C ALA A 47 1.54 12.36 1.77
N TRP A 48 0.60 11.41 1.68
CA TRP A 48 0.78 10.04 2.17
C TRP A 48 1.39 9.10 1.13
N ASN A 49 1.06 9.26 -0.15
CA ASN A 49 1.53 8.37 -1.22
C ASN A 49 2.78 8.92 -1.91
N ARG A 50 3.76 9.42 -1.14
CA ARG A 50 5.05 9.80 -1.72
C ARG A 50 5.84 8.52 -2.03
N PRO A 51 6.15 8.24 -3.31
CA PRO A 51 6.88 7.04 -3.67
C PRO A 51 8.30 7.10 -3.11
N VAL A 52 8.73 6.02 -2.47
CA VAL A 52 10.08 5.89 -1.90
C VAL A 52 10.95 5.12 -2.89
N HIS A 53 11.85 5.82 -3.59
CA HIS A 53 12.63 5.25 -4.70
C HIS A 53 13.98 4.65 -4.29
N TRP A 54 14.51 4.97 -3.10
CA TRP A 54 15.84 4.50 -2.69
C TRP A 54 15.99 2.96 -2.66
N PRO A 55 14.97 2.14 -2.30
CA PRO A 55 15.13 0.68 -2.31
C PRO A 55 15.36 0.13 -3.72
N LEU A 56 14.79 0.78 -4.74
CA LEU A 56 14.99 0.38 -6.14
C LEU A 56 16.45 0.59 -6.57
N TRP A 57 17.02 1.74 -6.23
CA TRP A 57 18.43 2.04 -6.51
C TRP A 57 19.37 1.10 -5.73
N LEU A 58 19.07 0.83 -4.46
CA LEU A 58 19.85 -0.12 -3.67
C LEU A 58 19.83 -1.53 -4.29
N GLY A 59 18.65 -1.99 -4.71
CA GLY A 59 18.49 -3.27 -5.41
C GLY A 59 19.29 -3.32 -6.71
N ALA A 60 19.25 -2.26 -7.52
CA ALA A 60 20.01 -2.17 -8.77
C ALA A 60 21.53 -2.26 -8.52
N ILE A 61 22.04 -1.57 -7.49
CA ILE A 61 23.46 -1.64 -7.10
C ILE A 61 23.83 -3.05 -6.66
N ALA A 62 23.00 -3.69 -5.83
CA ALA A 62 23.24 -5.05 -5.37
C ALA A 62 23.35 -6.06 -6.53
N VAL A 63 22.45 -5.96 -7.52
CA VAL A 63 22.49 -6.79 -8.73
C VAL A 63 23.78 -6.53 -9.53
N LEU A 64 24.17 -5.26 -9.69
CA LEU A 64 25.36 -4.89 -10.44
C LEU A 64 26.64 -5.43 -9.78
N LEU A 65 26.73 -5.36 -8.45
CA LEU A 65 27.84 -5.96 -7.67
C LEU A 65 27.86 -7.48 -7.79
N PHE A 66 26.70 -8.13 -7.79
CA PHE A 66 26.59 -9.57 -7.96
C PHE A 66 27.09 -10.02 -9.34
N VAL A 67 26.68 -9.34 -10.40
CA VAL A 67 27.16 -9.60 -11.77
C VAL A 67 28.67 -9.39 -11.88
N LEU A 68 29.20 -8.29 -11.31
CA LEU A 68 30.65 -8.03 -11.29
C LEU A 68 31.42 -9.13 -10.56
N SER A 69 30.88 -9.64 -9.45
CA SER A 69 31.50 -10.73 -8.69
C SER A 69 31.59 -12.00 -9.53
N ILE A 70 30.48 -12.40 -10.16
CA ILE A 70 30.43 -13.57 -11.06
C ILE A 70 31.43 -13.40 -12.21
N TRP A 71 31.44 -12.24 -12.84
CA TRP A 71 32.34 -11.97 -13.96
C TRP A 71 33.82 -12.08 -13.58
N ARG A 72 34.20 -11.55 -12.40
CA ARG A 72 35.57 -11.71 -11.86
C ARG A 72 35.93 -13.17 -11.61
N VAL A 73 35.00 -13.97 -11.10
CA VAL A 73 35.24 -15.41 -10.87
C VAL A 73 35.41 -16.15 -12.20
N LEU A 74 34.60 -15.84 -13.22
CA LEU A 74 34.70 -16.46 -14.54
C LEU A 74 36.04 -16.13 -15.21
N ARG A 75 36.45 -14.85 -15.20
CA ARG A 75 37.72 -14.42 -15.77
C ARG A 75 38.94 -15.09 -15.12
N LYS A 76 38.94 -15.25 -13.78
CA LYS A 76 40.01 -15.97 -13.08
C LYS A 76 40.10 -17.45 -13.50
N LYS A 77 38.98 -18.08 -13.87
CA LYS A 77 38.99 -19.47 -14.35
C LYS A 77 39.58 -19.57 -15.76
N GLU A 78 39.33 -18.59 -16.62
CA GLU A 78 39.92 -18.52 -17.97
C GLU A 78 41.44 -18.33 -17.90
N GLU A 79 41.94 -17.50 -16.98
CA GLU A 79 43.37 -17.26 -16.77
C GLU A 79 44.13 -18.45 -16.14
N GLY A 80 43.45 -19.32 -15.39
CA GLY A 80 44.06 -20.52 -14.77
C GLY A 80 43.96 -21.79 -15.61
N ALA A 81 43.26 -21.74 -16.75
CA ALA A 81 43.12 -22.86 -17.69
C ALA A 81 44.05 -22.73 -18.92
N ALA A 82 44.77 -21.61 -19.04
CA ALA A 82 45.85 -21.38 -20.00
C ALA A 82 47.22 -21.64 -19.37
#